data_AF-A0A3G1QRL4-F1
#
_entry.id   AF-A0A3G1QRL4-F1
#
_cell.length_a   1.000
_cell.length_b   1.000
_cell.length_c   1.000
_cell.angle_alpha   90.00
_cell.angle_beta   90.00
_cell.angle_gamma   90.00
#
_symmetry.space_group_name_H-M   'P 1'
#
loop_
_entity.id
_entity.type
_entity.pdbx_description
1 polymer ?
#
loop_
_entity_poly.entity_id
_entity_poly.type
_entity_poly.pdbx_seq_one_letter_code
_entity_poly.pdbx_strand_id
1 'polypeptide(L)' 'NLNEEVFMEVPQGIQNKRGHVCKLKKALYGLKQSPRAWFSRLSEALEKIGFTRSKAEYTMFTSVRGSKITILLV' A
#
# COMPACT_ATOMS: atom_id res chain seq x y z
N ASN A 1 4.07 -0.77 -4.14
CA ASN A 1 4.38 -1.66 -5.28
C ASN A 1 4.08 -3.10 -4.88
N LEU A 2 3.92 -4.01 -5.84
CA LEU A 2 3.80 -5.44 -5.54
C LEU A 2 5.20 -6.01 -5.29
N ASN A 3 5.33 -6.83 -4.23
CA ASN A 3 6.59 -7.53 -3.91
C ASN A 3 6.66 -8.92 -4.57
N GLU A 4 5.57 -9.34 -5.21
CA GLU A 4 5.40 -10.63 -5.86
C GLU A 4 4.80 -10.43 -7.25
N GLU A 5 4.99 -11.41 -8.12
CA GLU A 5 4.39 -11.39 -9.45
C GLU A 5 2.95 -11.88 -9.36
N VAL A 6 2.01 -11.00 -9.73
CA VAL A 6 0.59 -11.33 -9.76
C VAL A 6 0.09 -11.18 -11.18
N PHE A 7 -0.52 -12.24 -11.69
CA PHE A 7 -1.15 -12.26 -13.00
C PHE A 7 -2.66 -12.33 -12.83
N MET A 8 -3.39 -11.71 -13.75
CA MET A 8 -4.84 -11.82 -13.85
C MET A 8 -5.26 -12.11 -15.28
N GLU A 9 -6.45 -12.65 -15.45
CA GLU A 9 -7.07 -12.76 -16.76
C GLU A 9 -7.23 -11.37 -17.39
N VAL A 10 -7.17 -11.32 -18.72
CA VAL A 10 -7.39 -10.07 -19.45
C VAL A 10 -8.84 -9.62 -19.22
N PRO A 11 -9.07 -8.38 -18.74
CA PRO A 11 -10.41 -7.88 -18.46
C PRO A 11 -11.34 -7.96 -19.67
N GLN A 12 -12.63 -8.16 -19.42
CA GLN A 12 -13.65 -8.07 -20.46
C GLN A 12 -13.60 -6.70 -21.15
N GLY A 13 -13.79 -6.69 -22.47
CA GLY A 13 -13.72 -5.46 -23.29
C GLY A 13 -12.32 -5.12 -23.81
N ILE A 14 -11.27 -5.86 -23.44
CA ILE A 14 -9.93 -5.73 -24.01
C ILE A 14 -9.67 -6.90 -24.97
N GLN A 15 -9.12 -6.61 -26.16
CA GLN A 15 -8.73 -7.66 -27.11
C GLN A 15 -7.65 -8.55 -26.48
N ASN A 16 -7.98 -9.83 -26.25
CA ASN A 16 -7.05 -10.81 -25.73
C ASN A 16 -6.56 -11.76 -26.83
N LYS A 17 -5.24 -11.96 -26.91
CA LYS A 17 -4.64 -13.05 -27.71
C LYS A 17 -4.69 -14.34 -26.88
N ARG A 18 -5.00 -15.48 -27.51
CA ARG A 18 -5.02 -16.77 -26.81
C ARG A 18 -3.69 -16.99 -26.06
N GLY A 19 -3.80 -17.47 -24.82
CA GLY A 19 -2.64 -17.76 -23.96
C GLY A 19 -2.00 -16.56 -23.26
N HIS A 20 -2.57 -15.35 -23.37
CA HIS A 20 -2.03 -14.17 -22.68
C HIS A 20 -2.79 -13.88 -21.38
N VAL A 21 -2.03 -13.36 -20.40
CA VAL A 21 -2.51 -12.88 -19.09
C VAL A 21 -1.89 -11.51 -18.80
N CYS A 22 -2.53 -10.72 -17.94
CA CYS A 22 -2.04 -9.42 -17.51
C CYS A 22 -1.15 -9.55 -16.27
N LYS A 23 0.11 -9.12 -16.37
CA LYS A 23 0.95 -8.94 -15.18
C LYS A 23 0.62 -7.61 -14.49
N LEU A 24 0.25 -7.67 -13.22
CA LEU A 24 -0.03 -6.49 -12.42
C LEU A 24 1.26 -5.77 -12.05
N LYS A 25 1.31 -4.46 -12.32
CA LYS A 25 2.41 -3.58 -11.88
C LYS A 25 2.15 -2.93 -10.52
N LYS A 26 0.88 -2.87 -10.11
CA LYS A 26 0.40 -2.30 -8.84
C LYS A 26 -0.70 -3.17 -8.27
N ALA A 27 -0.90 -3.10 -6.96
CA ALA A 27 -1.97 -3.81 -6.29
C ALA A 27 -3.32 -3.18 -6.67
N LEU A 28 -4.26 -4.00 -7.15
CA LEU A 28 -5.67 -3.64 -7.35
C LEU A 28 -6.45 -3.89 -6.08
N TYR A 29 -7.58 -3.22 -5.88
CA TYR A 29 -8.46 -3.54 -4.74
C TYR A 29 -8.89 -5.02 -4.77
N GLY A 30 -9.10 -5.59 -3.58
CA GLY A 30 -9.53 -6.98 -3.42
C GLY A 30 -8.42 -8.03 -3.52
N LEU A 31 -7.19 -7.68 -3.92
CA LEU A 31 -6.08 -8.62 -3.84
C LEU A 31 -5.61 -8.80 -2.40
N LYS A 32 -5.19 -10.02 -2.04
CA LYS A 32 -4.69 -10.38 -0.69
C LYS A 32 -3.57 -9.46 -0.20
N GLN A 33 -2.72 -9.01 -1.13
CA GLN A 33 -1.57 -8.15 -0.86
C GLN A 33 -1.87 -6.64 -0.87
N SER A 34 -3.09 -6.25 -1.26
CA SER A 34 -3.47 -4.84 -1.36
C SER A 34 -3.44 -4.10 -0.02
N PRO A 35 -3.91 -4.66 1.10
CA PRO A 35 -3.79 -4.00 2.41
C PRO A 35 -2.33 -3.68 2.76
N ARG A 36 -1.40 -4.62 2.52
CA ARG A 36 0.03 -4.41 2.77
C ARG A 36 0.63 -3.35 1.85
N ALA A 37 0.27 -3.36 0.57
CA ALA A 37 0.74 -2.36 -0.39
C ALA A 37 0.26 -0.95 -0.03
N TRP A 38 -0.99 -0.83 0.45
CA TRP A 38 -1.55 0.42 0.95
C TRP A 38 -0.88 0.88 2.23
N PHE A 39 -0.71 -0.01 3.21
CA PHE A 39 -0.04 0.32 4.47
C PHE A 39 1.39 0.84 4.25
N SER A 40 2.16 0.18 3.38
CA SER A 40 3.51 0.64 3.00
C SER A 40 3.49 2.03 2.39
N ARG A 41 2.55 2.31 1.47
CA ARG A 41 2.43 3.63 0.82
C ARG A 41 2.01 4.72 1.79
N LEU A 42 1.04 4.44 2.65
CA LEU A 42 0.59 5.37 3.68
C LEU A 42 1.71 5.66 4.67
N SER A 43 2.42 4.63 5.12
CA SER A 43 3.56 4.80 6.01
C SER A 43 4.63 5.72 5.45
N GLU A 44 5.05 5.47 4.20
CA GLU A 44 6.06 6.30 3.52
C GLU A 44 5.58 7.76 3.42
N ALA A 45 4.29 7.98 3.19
CA ALA A 45 3.71 9.32 3.14
C ALA A 45 3.71 9.99 4.53
N LEU A 46 3.29 9.28 5.57
CA LEU A 46 3.28 9.76 6.96
C LEU A 46 4.69 10.15 7.43
N GLU A 47 5.68 9.29 7.16
CA GLU A 47 7.09 9.57 7.49
C GLU A 47 7.60 10.83 6.76
N LYS A 48 7.26 11.00 5.47
CA LYS A 48 7.64 12.20 4.69
C LYS A 48 7.03 13.50 5.22
N ILE A 49 5.84 13.46 5.82
CA ILE A 49 5.17 14.66 6.37
C ILE A 49 5.51 14.90 7.85
N GLY A 50 6.46 14.15 8.40
CA GLY A 50 7.01 14.37 9.75
C GLY A 50 6.31 13.60 10.86
N PHE A 51 5.66 12.47 10.54
CA PHE A 51 5.34 11.46 11.55
C PHE A 51 6.51 10.50 11.75
N THR A 52 6.62 9.95 12.93
CA THR A 52 7.57 8.89 13.28
C THR A 52 6.78 7.63 13.61
N ARG A 53 7.13 6.51 12.99
CA ARG A 53 6.54 5.21 13.33
C ARG A 53 7.03 4.76 14.71
N SER A 54 6.12 4.23 15.52
CA SER A 54 6.46 3.62 16.79
C SER A 54 7.31 2.36 16.60
N LYS A 55 8.25 2.14 17.52
CA LYS A 55 9.07 0.92 17.57
C LYS A 55 8.35 -0.25 18.25
N ALA A 56 7.37 0.06 19.11
CA ALA A 56 6.66 -0.94 19.91
C ALA A 56 5.41 -1.49 19.20
N GLU A 57 4.80 -0.70 18.32
CA GLU A 57 3.58 -1.05 17.62
C GLU A 57 3.69 -0.49 16.19
N TYR A 58 3.54 -1.36 15.19
CA TYR A 58 3.97 -1.04 13.82
C TYR A 58 2.96 -0.16 13.09
N THR A 59 1.70 -0.14 13.52
CA THR A 59 0.66 0.70 12.90
C THR A 59 0.46 2.05 13.57
N MET A 60 1.15 2.30 14.68
CA MET A 60 1.15 3.58 15.39
C MET A 60 2.19 4.54 14.83
N PHE A 61 1.75 5.76 14.56
CA PHE A 61 2.56 6.90 14.13
C PHE A 61 2.34 8.08 15.05
N THR A 62 3.42 8.78 15.39
CA THR A 62 3.37 9.95 16.28
C THR A 62 3.99 11.17 15.60
N SER A 63 3.43 12.35 15.81
CA SER A 63 4.05 13.63 15.42
C SER A 63 3.96 14.60 16.59
N VAL A 64 5.07 15.28 16.89
CA VAL A 64 5.15 16.31 17.93
C VAL A 64 5.42 17.63 17.26
N ARG A 65 4.56 18.61 17.48
CA ARG A 65 4.68 19.97 16.93
C ARG A 65 4.42 20.98 18.05
N GLY A 66 5.51 21.54 18.60
CA GLY A 66 5.44 22.40 19.79
C GLY A 66 4.87 21.63 20.99
N SER A 67 3.80 22.13 21.59
CA SER A 67 3.08 21.48 22.70
C SER A 67 2.00 20.48 22.27
N LYS A 68 1.83 20.24 20.95
CA LYS A 68 0.82 19.32 20.43
C LYS A 68 1.44 17.98 20.07
N ILE A 69 0.77 16.90 20.48
CA ILE A 69 1.10 15.53 20.11
C ILE A 69 -0.09 14.97 19.33
N THR A 70 0.18 14.44 18.15
CA THR A 70 -0.78 13.68 17.35
C THR A 70 -0.34 12.23 17.33
N ILE A 71 -1.27 11.33 17.66
CA ILE A 71 -1.09 9.87 17.57
C ILE A 71 -2.08 9.36 16.54
N LEU A 72 -1.60 8.59 15.58
CA LEU A 72 -2.39 7.97 14.53
C LEU A 72 -2.20 6.45 14.59
N LEU A 73 -3.32 5.72 14.65
CA LEU A 73 -3.37 4.27 14.54
C LEU A 73 -3.98 3.92 13.18
N VAL A 74 -3.33 3.01 12.45
CA VAL A 74 -3.67 2.63 11.08
C VAL A 74 -4.07 1.18 11.00
#